data_AF-A0A3C1V1E2-F1
#
_entry.id   AF-A0A3C1V1E2-F1
#
_cell.length_a   1.000
_cell.length_b   1.000
_cell.length_c   1.000
_cell.angle_alpha   90.00
_cell.angle_beta   90.00
_cell.angle_gamma   90.00
#
_symmetry.space_group_name_H-M   'P 1'
#
loop_
_entity.id
_entity.type
_entity.pdbx_description
1 polymer ?
#
loop_
_entity_poly.entity_id
_entity_poly.type
_entity_poly.pdbx_seq_one_letter_code
_entity_poly.pdbx_strand_id
1 'polypeptide(L)' 'MPRRHPKKPPKDLDLSRNLRILADLESPLDPTTLFCQSGPVELEVGTGKGMFLTSVTSASPDRNFLGIEVSAGYARMAA' A
#
# COMPACT_ATOMS: atom_id res chain seq x y z
N MET A 1 7.48 -22.65 -14.68
CA MET A 1 6.81 -22.82 -13.37
C MET A 1 5.37 -22.32 -13.49
N PRO A 2 4.34 -23.08 -13.07
CA PRO A 2 2.97 -22.57 -13.06
C PRO A 2 2.90 -21.39 -12.08
N ARG A 3 2.43 -20.23 -12.54
CA ARG A 3 2.25 -19.04 -11.69
C ARG A 3 1.12 -19.35 -10.71
N ARG A 4 1.46 -19.59 -9.45
CA ARG A 4 0.45 -19.71 -8.38
C ARG A 4 -0.29 -18.38 -8.32
N HIS A 5 -1.59 -18.40 -8.56
CA HIS A 5 -2.40 -17.21 -8.39
C HIS A 5 -2.27 -16.75 -6.93
N PRO A 6 -1.93 -15.48 -6.67
CA PRO A 6 -1.96 -14.97 -5.31
C PRO A 6 -3.36 -15.18 -4.73
N LYS A 7 -3.43 -15.83 -3.56
CA LYS A 7 -4.69 -16.06 -2.87
C LYS A 7 -5.23 -14.70 -2.45
N LYS A 8 -6.52 -14.47 -2.66
CA LYS A 8 -7.19 -13.28 -2.13
C LYS A 8 -7.04 -13.29 -0.60
N PRO A 9 -6.73 -12.15 0.03
CA PRO A 9 -6.71 -12.07 1.48
C PRO A 9 -8.10 -12.44 2.03
N PRO A 10 -8.16 -13.05 3.24
CA PRO A 10 -9.43 -13.29 3.93
C PRO A 10 -10.26 -12.02 3.98
N LYS A 11 -11.59 -12.11 3.87
CA LYS A 11 -12.46 -10.91 3.81
C LYS A 11 -12.47 -10.12 5.12
N ASP A 12 -12.28 -10.83 6.23
CA ASP A 12 -12.25 -10.39 7.61
C ASP A 12 -10.86 -9.94 8.09
N LEU A 13 -9.83 -10.05 7.24
CA LEU A 13 -8.52 -9.51 7.56
C LEU A 13 -8.62 -7.98 7.73
N ASP A 14 -8.22 -7.51 8.91
CA ASP A 14 -8.10 -6.10 9.23
C ASP A 14 -6.89 -5.51 8.48
N LEU A 15 -7.19 -4.59 7.56
CA LEU A 15 -6.21 -3.87 6.75
C LEU A 15 -6.15 -2.39 7.15
N SER A 16 -6.81 -1.99 8.24
CA SER A 16 -6.88 -0.61 8.70
C SER A 16 -5.52 -0.04 9.16
N ARG A 17 -4.43 -0.80 9.10
CA ARG A 17 -3.07 -0.25 9.26
C ARG A 17 -2.43 0.15 7.93
N ASN A 18 -2.80 -0.52 6.83
CA ASN A 18 -2.10 -0.42 5.55
C ASN A 18 -3.00 0.10 4.41
N LEU A 19 -4.32 0.10 4.60
CA LEU A 19 -5.31 0.53 3.63
C LEU A 19 -6.14 1.70 4.18
N ARG A 20 -6.27 2.74 3.37
CA ARG A 20 -7.14 3.91 3.61
C ARG A 20 -8.01 4.13 2.39
N ILE A 21 -9.23 4.63 2.59
CA ILE A 21 -10.10 5.08 1.51
C ILE A 21 -9.85 6.57 1.32
N LEU A 22 -9.56 6.98 0.08
CA LEU A 22 -9.20 8.37 -0.23
C LEU A 22 -10.28 9.38 0.20
N ALA A 23 -11.56 9.00 0.09
CA ALA A 23 -12.69 9.84 0.49
C ALA A 23 -12.77 10.09 2.00
N ASP A 24 -12.09 9.27 2.82
CA ASP A 24 -12.07 9.39 4.28
C ASP A 24 -10.84 10.17 4.78
N LEU A 25 -9.97 10.63 3.87
CA LEU A 25 -8.77 11.39 4.19
C LEU A 25 -9.01 12.91 4.07
N GLU A 26 -8.34 13.68 4.93
CA GLU A 26 -8.34 15.13 4.87
C GLU A 26 -7.71 15.65 3.57
N SER A 27 -8.18 16.79 3.08
CA SER A 27 -7.66 17.47 1.90
C SER A 27 -7.32 18.93 2.23
N PRO A 28 -6.06 19.38 2.02
CA PRO A 28 -4.94 18.63 1.45
C PRO A 28 -4.37 17.58 2.40
N LEU A 29 -3.97 16.42 1.86
CA LEU A 29 -3.29 15.36 2.61
C LEU A 29 -1.78 15.65 2.66
N ASP A 30 -1.21 15.63 3.86
CA ASP A 30 0.23 15.46 4.05
C ASP A 30 0.55 13.95 4.18
N PRO A 31 1.20 13.33 3.18
CA PRO A 31 1.47 11.89 3.19
C PRO A 31 2.39 11.45 4.33
N THR A 32 3.21 12.35 4.89
CA THR A 32 4.15 12.00 5.97
C THR A 32 3.41 11.60 7.25
N THR A 33 2.20 12.12 7.44
CA THR A 33 1.34 11.82 8.59
C THR A 33 0.81 10.36 8.60
N LEU A 34 0.90 9.66 7.48
CA LEU A 34 0.47 8.26 7.36
C LEU A 34 1.47 7.26 7.95
N PHE A 35 2.70 7.70 8.25
CA PHE A 35 3.79 6.82 8.67
C PHE A 35 4.24 7.10 10.10
N CYS A 36 4.62 6.05 10.83
CA CYS A 36 5.20 6.19 12.17
C CYS A 36 6.66 6.68 12.13
N GLN A 37 7.35 6.45 11.01
CA GLN A 37 8.73 6.87 10.82
C GLN A 37 8.78 8.19 10.07
N SER A 38 9.57 9.13 10.57
CA SER A 38 9.92 10.34 9.83
C SER A 38 10.87 9.97 8.68
N GLY A 39 10.60 10.48 7.49
CA GLY A 39 11.43 10.19 6.32
C GLY A 39 10.74 10.58 5.01
N PRO A 40 11.47 10.51 3.88
CA PRO A 40 10.88 10.75 2.58
C PRO A 40 9.79 9.72 2.28
N VAL A 41 8.73 10.16 1.61
CA VAL A 41 7.64 9.31 1.13
C VAL A 41 7.76 9.15 -0.37
N GLU A 42 7.89 7.91 -0.84
CA GLU A 42 7.83 7.55 -2.25
C GLU A 42 6.44 7.06 -2.62
N LEU A 43 5.91 7.56 -3.75
CA LEU A 43 4.56 7.23 -4.23
C LEU A 43 4.64 6.28 -5.43
N GLU A 44 3.95 5.15 -5.36
CA GLU A 44 3.66 4.31 -6.51
C GLU A 44 2.21 4.55 -6.98
N VAL A 45 2.05 4.93 -8.25
CA VAL A 45 0.74 5.13 -8.88
C VAL A 45 0.36 3.87 -9.66
N GLY A 46 -0.76 3.25 -9.30
CA GLY A 46 -1.21 2.00 -9.92
C GLY A 46 -0.45 0.80 -9.39
N THR A 47 -0.46 0.61 -8.06
CA THR A 47 0.35 -0.42 -7.39
C THR A 47 -0.04 -1.86 -7.75
N GLY A 48 -1.22 -2.04 -8.37
CA GLY A 48 -1.78 -3.36 -8.62
C GLY A 48 -1.75 -4.18 -7.35
N LYS A 49 -1.09 -5.33 -7.39
CA LYS A 49 -1.01 -6.27 -6.26
C LYS A 49 0.13 -5.99 -5.28
N GLY A 50 0.83 -4.86 -5.39
CA GLY A 50 1.88 -4.45 -4.45
C GLY A 50 3.24 -5.15 -4.61
N MET A 51 3.49 -5.80 -5.75
CA MET A 51 4.76 -6.52 -5.96
C MET A 51 5.98 -5.60 -5.93
N PHE A 52 5.86 -4.37 -6.44
CA PHE A 52 6.93 -3.38 -6.36
C PHE A 52 7.10 -2.91 -4.91
N LEU A 53 6.05 -2.36 -4.28
CA LEU A 53 6.08 -1.92 -2.87
C LEU A 53 6.72 -2.95 -1.93
N THR A 54 6.30 -4.21 -1.99
CA THR A 54 6.83 -5.27 -1.12
C THR A 54 8.33 -5.51 -1.31
N SER A 55 8.83 -5.38 -2.54
CA SER A 55 10.25 -5.53 -2.83
C SER A 55 11.10 -4.33 -2.38
N VAL A 56 10.63 -3.11 -2.64
CA VAL A 56 11.42 -1.89 -2.35
C VAL A 56 11.40 -1.52 -0.87
N THR A 57 10.29 -1.73 -0.17
CA THR A 57 10.19 -1.50 1.29
C THR A 57 11.20 -2.33 2.07
N SER A 58 11.45 -3.57 1.63
CA SER A 58 12.45 -4.44 2.27
C SER A 58 13.89 -4.02 1.97
N ALA A 59 14.13 -3.37 0.83
CA ALA A 59 15.46 -2.94 0.38
C ALA A 59 15.83 -1.53 0.87
N SER A 60 14.86 -0.72 1.32
CA SER A 60 15.05 0.68 1.70
C SER A 60 14.28 1.02 2.99
N PRO A 61 14.72 0.50 4.16
CA PRO A 61 14.03 0.68 5.43
C PRO A 61 14.10 2.10 6.00
N ASP A 62 14.89 2.98 5.40
CA ASP A 62 15.02 4.41 5.70
C ASP A 62 13.97 5.27 4.98
N ARG A 63 13.12 4.67 4.15
CA ARG A 63 12.12 5.35 3.32
C ARG A 63 10.72 4.82 3.58
N ASN A 64 9.74 5.70 3.44
CA ASN A 64 8.34 5.37 3.47
C ASN A 64 7.80 5.17 2.05
N PHE A 65 6.93 4.20 1.86
CA PHE A 65 6.33 3.93 0.55
C PHE A 65 4.81 3.95 0.64
N LEU A 66 4.18 4.76 -0.19
CA LEU A 66 2.73 4.90 -0.32
C LEU A 66 2.28 4.39 -1.69
N GLY A 67 1.26 3.55 -1.70
CA GLY A 67 0.62 3.09 -2.92
C GLY A 67 -0.75 3.72 -3.15
N ILE A 68 -1.06 4.08 -4.39
CA ILE A 68 -2.44 4.37 -4.80
C ILE A 68 -2.91 3.41 -5.89
N GLU A 69 -4.14 2.93 -5.76
CA GLU A 69 -4.74 1.97 -6.66
C GLU A 69 -6.25 2.20 -6.74
N VAL A 70 -6.80 2.22 -7.97
CA VAL A 70 -8.23 2.45 -8.22
C VAL A 70 -9.04 1.17 -8.01
N SER A 71 -8.46 0.00 -8.26
CA SER A 71 -9.07 -1.29 -8.01
C SER A 71 -9.00 -1.64 -6.53
N ALA A 72 -10.11 -1.51 -5.82
CA ALA A 72 -10.22 -1.88 -4.40
C ALA A 72 -9.79 -3.33 -4.13
N GLY A 73 -10.05 -4.25 -5.07
CA GLY A 73 -9.62 -5.64 -4.97
C GLY A 73 -8.09 -5.81 -5.01
N TYR A 74 -7.39 -4.98 -5.79
CA TYR A 74 -5.93 -4.97 -5.86
C TYR A 74 -5.32 -4.19 -4.70
N ALA A 75 -5.92 -3.07 -4.30
CA ALA A 75 -5.52 -2.34 -3.08
C ALA A 75 -5.57 -3.25 -1.84
N ARG A 76 -6.63 -4.06 -1.66
CA ARG A 76 -6.69 -5.09 -0.59
C ARG A 76 -5.58 -6.13 -0.68
N MET A 77 -5.11 -6.47 -1.88
CA MET A 77 -4.05 -7.46 -2.05
C MET A 77 -2.65 -6.90 -1.79
N ALA A 78 -2.47 -5.59 -1.99
CA ALA A 78 -1.22 -4.87 -1.75
C ALA A 78 -1.04 -4.49 -0.26
N ALA A 79 -2.13 -4.23 0.45
CA ALA A 79 -2.17 -3.89 1.87
C ALA A 79 -2.05 -5.13 2.77
#